data_AF-A0A7W9T8Z9-F1
#
_entry.id   AF-A0A7W9T8Z9-F1
#
_cell.length_a   1.000
_cell.length_b   1.000
_cell.length_c   1.000
_cell.angle_alpha   90.00
_cell.angle_beta   90.00
_cell.angle_gamma   90.00
#
_symmetry.space_group_name_H-M   'P 1'
#
loop_
_entity.id
_entity.type
_entity.pdbx_description
1 polymer ?
#
loop_
_entity_poly.entity_id
_entity_poly.type
_entity_poly.pdbx_seq_one_letter_code
_entity_poly.pdbx_strand_id
1 'polypeptide(L)'
;MVREYGVDEQGDEGGVALTPRTEVIDAARAEPSVRAIFAALGGLVEIGAVRASGGWRLADISVGHFLAPRQDDLRCLMEDVRSVCRFSDEVMAIADELGYFRDHEVSGASLLLWSEGITGVPRPPERLEEPALVRRMCRIGADLQLTRLLQALVTAALAAGTGAGEGVEGIARILRGAARLADPVEGGITPADIHRMWRVAHLPAILRPASEAPEWGKAGYRTYDAELERLVEGEGARPVRPCV
;
A
#
# COMPACT_ATOMS: atom_id res chain seq x y z
N MET A 1 -34.61 1.98 -72.89
CA MET A 1 -35.37 2.65 -71.81
C MET A 1 -34.69 2.25 -70.51
N VAL A 2 -33.68 2.99 -70.00
CA VAL A 2 -33.77 4.29 -69.29
C VAL A 2 -34.60 4.09 -68.01
N ARG A 3 -34.14 4.26 -66.76
CA ARG A 3 -33.03 5.03 -66.17
C ARG A 3 -32.71 4.56 -64.74
N GLU A 4 -31.50 4.87 -64.29
CA GLU A 4 -30.93 4.78 -62.93
C GLU A 4 -31.68 5.63 -61.89
N TYR A 5 -31.52 5.25 -60.60
CA TYR A 5 -31.15 6.04 -59.40
C TYR A 5 -30.98 4.99 -58.28
N GLY A 6 -30.01 4.96 -57.37
CA GLY A 6 -28.88 5.80 -56.99
C GLY A 6 -28.41 5.22 -55.64
N VAL A 7 -27.11 5.09 -55.47
CA VAL A 7 -26.44 4.62 -54.23
C VAL A 7 -26.68 5.64 -53.12
N ASP A 8 -26.91 5.18 -51.89
CA ASP A 8 -26.31 5.79 -50.70
C ASP A 8 -26.10 4.73 -49.62
N GLU A 9 -24.83 4.31 -49.53
CA GLU A 9 -24.24 3.75 -48.32
C GLU A 9 -24.21 4.85 -47.27
N GLN A 10 -24.82 4.60 -46.11
CA GLN A 10 -24.40 5.23 -44.87
C GLN A 10 -24.64 4.22 -43.74
N GLY A 11 -23.58 3.47 -43.46
CA GLY A 11 -23.45 2.72 -42.23
C GLY A 11 -23.45 3.71 -41.07
N ASP A 12 -24.49 3.64 -40.26
CA ASP A 12 -24.54 4.25 -38.94
C ASP A 12 -23.67 3.41 -38.00
N GLU A 13 -22.35 3.51 -38.17
CA GLU A 13 -21.39 3.22 -37.12
C GLU A 13 -21.50 4.34 -36.08
N GLY A 14 -22.62 4.34 -35.34
CA GLY A 14 -22.73 4.98 -34.04
C GLY A 14 -21.87 4.22 -33.03
N GLY A 15 -20.56 4.19 -33.28
CA GLY A 15 -19.56 3.81 -32.30
C GLY A 15 -19.68 4.78 -31.13
N VAL A 16 -20.46 4.39 -30.12
CA VAL A 16 -20.42 5.01 -28.81
C VAL A 16 -19.00 4.81 -28.32
N ALA A 17 -18.16 5.81 -28.58
CA ALA A 17 -16.92 5.98 -27.87
C ALA A 17 -17.30 6.03 -26.40
N LEU A 18 -17.15 4.88 -25.72
CA LEU A 18 -16.99 4.81 -24.28
C LEU A 18 -15.70 5.55 -23.99
N THR A 19 -15.75 6.89 -24.02
CA THR A 19 -14.78 7.70 -23.31
C THR A 19 -14.75 7.13 -21.91
N PRO A 20 -13.59 6.64 -21.42
CA PRO A 20 -13.49 6.21 -20.04
C PRO A 20 -13.86 7.43 -19.23
N ARG A 21 -15.02 7.41 -18.57
CA ARG A 21 -15.30 8.37 -17.54
C ARG A 21 -14.23 8.13 -16.50
N THR A 22 -13.26 9.03 -16.46
CA THR A 22 -12.42 9.26 -15.29
C THR A 22 -13.36 9.81 -14.22
N GLU A 23 -14.28 8.97 -13.73
CA GLU A 23 -15.07 9.26 -12.54
C GLU A 23 -14.06 9.26 -11.40
N VAL A 24 -13.64 10.46 -11.02
CA VAL A 24 -12.93 10.70 -9.77
C VAL A 24 -13.75 10.01 -8.69
N ILE A 25 -13.13 9.05 -7.98
CA ILE A 25 -13.82 8.35 -6.90
C ILE A 25 -14.25 9.39 -5.87
N ASP A 26 -15.56 9.46 -5.62
CA ASP A 26 -16.12 10.30 -4.56
C ASP A 26 -15.44 9.99 -3.22
N ALA A 27 -15.09 11.04 -2.45
CA ALA A 27 -14.35 10.93 -1.21
C ALA A 27 -14.99 9.94 -0.23
N ALA A 28 -16.32 9.91 -0.15
CA ALA A 28 -17.05 8.98 0.71
C ALA A 28 -16.84 7.50 0.33
N ARG A 29 -16.62 7.19 -0.95
CA ARG A 29 -16.32 5.83 -1.42
C ARG A 29 -14.85 5.46 -1.25
N ALA A 30 -13.95 6.44 -1.33
CA ALA A 30 -12.52 6.23 -1.15
C ALA A 30 -12.10 6.16 0.32
N GLU A 31 -12.87 6.76 1.23
CA GLU A 31 -12.54 6.93 2.65
C GLU A 31 -12.05 5.64 3.36
N PRO A 32 -12.72 4.47 3.23
CA PRO A 32 -12.26 3.25 3.90
C PRO A 32 -10.88 2.79 3.40
N SER A 33 -10.64 2.89 2.09
CA SER A 33 -9.38 2.47 1.46
C SER A 33 -8.23 3.40 1.82
N VAL A 34 -8.45 4.72 1.78
CA VAL A 34 -7.42 5.70 2.13
C VAL A 34 -7.05 5.63 3.60
N ARG A 35 -8.03 5.45 4.51
CA ARG A 35 -7.75 5.23 5.94
C ARG A 35 -6.95 3.96 6.16
N ALA A 36 -7.25 2.87 5.44
CA ALA A 36 -6.49 1.63 5.53
C ALA A 36 -5.03 1.78 5.06
N ILE A 37 -4.81 2.51 3.95
CA ILE A 37 -3.47 2.79 3.43
C ILE A 37 -2.66 3.63 4.43
N PHE A 38 -3.23 4.75 4.90
CA PHE A 38 -2.52 5.66 5.79
C PHE A 38 -2.35 5.10 7.21
N ALA A 39 -3.27 4.29 7.71
CA ALA A 39 -3.07 3.56 8.96
C ALA A 39 -1.90 2.57 8.87
N ALA A 40 -1.81 1.82 7.77
CA ALA A 40 -0.69 0.90 7.55
C ALA A 40 0.64 1.66 7.46
N LEU A 41 0.69 2.78 6.72
CA LEU A 41 1.88 3.63 6.63
C LEU A 41 2.24 4.27 7.97
N GLY A 42 1.27 4.70 8.77
CA GLY A 42 1.49 5.24 10.11
C GLY A 42 2.18 4.23 11.03
N GLY A 43 1.69 2.98 11.04
CA GLY A 43 2.35 1.90 11.78
C GLY A 43 3.79 1.65 11.31
N LEU A 44 4.05 1.71 10.00
CA LEU A 44 5.40 1.54 9.47
C LEU A 44 6.34 2.69 9.83
N VAL A 45 5.83 3.92 9.92
CA VAL A 45 6.60 5.09 10.36
C VAL A 45 6.98 4.97 11.84
N GLU A 46 6.04 4.59 12.72
CA GLU A 46 6.36 4.37 14.14
C GLU A 46 7.39 3.23 14.31
N ILE A 47 7.19 2.10 13.61
CA ILE A 47 8.12 0.96 13.64
C ILE A 47 9.50 1.34 13.10
N GLY A 48 9.54 2.12 12.02
CA GLY A 48 10.75 2.66 11.43
C GLY A 48 11.52 3.56 12.38
N ALA A 49 10.82 4.48 13.05
CA ALA A 49 11.39 5.37 14.06
C ALA A 49 12.04 4.57 15.20
N VAL A 50 11.37 3.53 15.69
CA VAL A 50 11.92 2.64 16.72
C VAL A 50 13.17 1.91 16.25
N ARG A 51 13.13 1.32 15.06
CA ARG A 51 14.30 0.59 14.52
C ARG A 51 15.48 1.51 14.25
N ALA A 52 15.23 2.73 13.76
CA ALA A 52 16.27 3.73 13.51
C ALA A 52 16.98 4.18 14.79
N SER A 53 16.30 4.14 15.95
CA SER A 53 16.91 4.51 17.24
C SER A 53 18.07 3.60 17.67
N GLY A 54 18.05 2.33 17.26
CA GLY A 54 19.01 1.28 17.66
C GLY A 54 18.97 0.88 19.15
N GLY A 55 18.50 1.78 20.04
CA GLY A 55 18.46 1.59 21.49
C GLY A 55 17.21 0.85 22.00
N TRP A 56 16.14 0.80 21.20
CA TRP A 56 14.87 0.11 21.54
C TRP A 56 14.19 0.63 22.82
N ARG A 57 14.50 1.85 23.22
CA ARG A 57 13.86 2.56 24.33
C ARG A 57 12.86 3.55 23.76
N LEU A 58 11.60 3.43 24.14
CA LEU A 58 10.53 4.21 23.51
C LEU A 58 10.54 5.69 23.89
N ALA A 59 10.97 6.01 25.11
CA ALA A 59 11.06 7.37 25.63
C ALA A 59 11.97 8.31 24.81
N ASP A 60 12.87 7.76 23.99
CA ASP A 60 13.82 8.53 23.19
C ASP A 60 13.35 8.72 21.72
N ILE A 61 12.13 8.28 21.37
CA ILE A 61 11.66 8.19 19.99
C ILE A 61 10.65 9.29 19.68
N SER A 62 10.94 10.05 18.61
CA SER A 62 10.02 10.99 17.98
C SER A 62 9.85 10.63 16.50
N VAL A 63 8.58 10.54 16.07
CA VAL A 63 8.25 10.34 14.65
C VAL A 63 8.69 11.55 13.82
N GLY A 64 8.53 12.78 14.33
CA GLY A 64 8.95 13.98 13.63
C GLY A 64 10.45 14.01 13.36
N HIS A 65 11.26 13.62 14.35
CA HIS A 65 12.71 13.53 14.20
C HIS A 65 13.11 12.45 13.19
N PHE A 66 12.43 11.30 13.21
CA PHE A 66 12.65 10.22 12.24
C PHE A 66 12.31 10.64 10.79
N LEU A 67 11.21 11.37 10.61
CA LEU A 67 10.72 11.82 9.30
C LEU A 67 11.44 13.05 8.76
N ALA A 68 12.02 13.91 9.60
CA ALA A 68 12.71 15.13 9.17
C ALA A 68 13.75 14.90 8.04
N PRO A 69 14.67 13.92 8.12
CA PRO A 69 15.60 13.63 7.01
C PRO A 69 14.96 12.84 5.86
N ARG A 70 13.69 12.42 5.97
CA ARG A 70 12.96 11.55 5.02
C ARG A 70 11.73 12.22 4.41
N GLN A 71 11.60 13.54 4.54
CA GLN A 71 10.43 14.26 4.05
C GLN A 71 10.23 14.12 2.54
N ASP A 72 11.32 14.15 1.76
CA ASP A 72 11.25 13.93 0.31
C ASP A 72 10.85 12.51 -0.05
N ASP A 73 11.35 11.50 0.67
CA ASP A 73 10.96 10.10 0.47
C ASP A 73 9.47 9.90 0.78
N LEU A 74 9.00 10.48 1.88
CA LEU A 74 7.58 10.43 2.27
C LEU A 74 6.72 11.14 1.23
N ARG A 75 7.11 12.33 0.77
CA ARG A 75 6.39 13.07 -0.28
C ARG A 75 6.28 12.26 -1.56
N CYS A 76 7.37 11.67 -2.04
CA CYS A 76 7.36 10.81 -3.24
C CYS A 76 6.45 9.59 -3.05
N LEU A 77 6.49 8.95 -1.88
CA LEU A 77 5.60 7.83 -1.54
C LEU A 77 4.13 8.24 -1.60
N MET A 78 3.77 9.38 -1.01
CA MET A 78 2.39 9.89 -0.99
C MET A 78 1.89 10.24 -2.40
N GLU A 79 2.75 10.78 -3.26
CA GLU A 79 2.40 11.03 -4.67
C GLU A 79 2.21 9.74 -5.47
N ASP A 80 3.04 8.71 -5.26
CA ASP A 80 2.80 7.41 -5.87
C ASP A 80 1.46 6.79 -5.40
N VAL A 81 1.12 6.90 -4.10
CA VAL A 81 -0.18 6.46 -3.56
C VAL A 81 -1.33 7.21 -4.25
N ARG A 82 -1.22 8.53 -4.33
CA ARG A 82 -2.21 9.38 -5.01
C ARG A 82 -2.42 8.94 -6.45
N SER A 83 -1.34 8.74 -7.18
CA SER A 83 -1.38 8.36 -8.60
C SER A 83 -1.98 6.98 -8.82
N VAL A 84 -1.52 5.96 -8.07
CA VAL A 84 -1.97 4.57 -8.24
C VAL A 84 -3.45 4.42 -7.90
N CYS A 85 -3.89 5.07 -6.82
CA CYS A 85 -5.25 4.98 -6.32
C CYS A 85 -6.19 6.03 -6.92
N ARG A 86 -5.66 6.93 -7.78
CA ARG A 86 -6.39 8.05 -8.40
C ARG A 86 -7.15 8.91 -7.37
N PHE A 87 -6.52 9.14 -6.21
CA PHE A 87 -7.11 9.94 -5.15
C PHE A 87 -7.05 11.44 -5.49
N SER A 88 -8.13 12.14 -5.16
CA SER A 88 -8.20 13.61 -5.24
C SER A 88 -7.44 14.27 -4.08
N ASP A 89 -7.22 15.59 -4.16
CA ASP A 89 -6.64 16.35 -3.04
C ASP A 89 -7.46 16.22 -1.75
N GLU A 90 -8.78 16.21 -1.87
CA GLU A 90 -9.71 16.04 -0.75
C GLU A 90 -9.53 14.69 -0.06
N VAL A 91 -9.37 13.61 -0.82
CA VAL A 91 -9.09 12.27 -0.27
C VAL A 91 -7.70 12.22 0.37
N MET A 92 -6.71 12.86 -0.25
CA MET A 92 -5.35 12.91 0.30
C MET A 92 -5.28 13.71 1.61
N ALA A 93 -6.15 14.70 1.81
CA ALA A 93 -6.22 15.49 3.06
C ALA A 93 -6.56 14.65 4.30
N ILE A 94 -7.17 13.46 4.12
CA ILE A 94 -7.42 12.51 5.22
C ILE A 94 -6.09 12.08 5.89
N ALA A 95 -4.97 12.08 5.16
CA ALA A 95 -3.64 11.83 5.76
C ALA A 95 -3.33 12.82 6.89
N ASP A 96 -3.62 14.09 6.66
CA ASP A 96 -3.36 15.17 7.62
C ASP A 96 -4.31 15.09 8.82
N GLU A 97 -5.56 14.68 8.60
CA GLU A 97 -6.54 14.46 9.68
C GLU A 97 -6.12 13.32 10.61
N LEU A 98 -5.60 12.23 10.03
CA LEU A 98 -5.14 11.06 10.79
C LEU A 98 -3.88 11.37 11.62
N GLY A 99 -3.05 12.32 11.20
CA GLY A 99 -1.93 12.83 12.00
C GLY A 99 -0.73 11.89 12.13
N TYR A 100 -0.74 10.70 11.50
CA TYR A 100 0.35 9.71 11.59
C TYR A 100 1.71 10.20 11.09
N PHE A 101 1.74 11.26 10.28
CA PHE A 101 2.97 11.82 9.70
C PHE A 101 3.43 13.11 10.39
N ARG A 102 2.78 13.49 11.51
CA ARG A 102 3.18 14.60 12.37
C ARG A 102 4.08 14.12 13.49
N ASP A 103 4.74 15.04 14.17
CA ASP A 103 5.53 14.70 15.34
C ASP A 103 4.65 14.15 16.47
N HIS A 104 5.03 13.00 17.01
CA HIS A 104 4.42 12.35 18.16
C HIS A 104 5.38 11.29 18.73
N GLU A 105 5.13 10.92 19.99
CA GLU A 105 5.85 9.85 20.69
C GLU A 105 5.30 8.47 20.31
N VAL A 106 6.17 7.46 20.29
CA VAL A 106 5.79 6.06 20.05
C VAL A 106 5.61 5.35 21.39
N SER A 107 4.52 4.61 21.56
CA SER A 107 4.21 3.91 22.83
C SER A 107 4.23 2.39 22.68
N GLY A 108 4.40 1.67 23.79
CA GLY A 108 4.29 0.21 23.78
C GLY A 108 2.89 -0.26 23.33
N ALA A 109 1.86 0.51 23.64
CA ALA A 109 0.47 0.24 23.24
C ALA A 109 0.25 0.42 21.73
N SER A 110 0.85 1.45 21.11
CA SER A 110 0.75 1.63 19.66
C SER A 110 1.49 0.51 18.92
N LEU A 111 2.67 0.09 19.39
CA LEU A 111 3.38 -1.08 18.82
C LEU A 111 2.61 -2.39 19.00
N LEU A 112 1.88 -2.55 20.11
CA LEU A 112 0.99 -3.69 20.30
C LEU A 112 -0.16 -3.68 19.29
N LEU A 113 -0.76 -2.51 19.05
CA LEU A 113 -1.79 -2.30 18.03
C LEU A 113 -1.25 -2.66 16.63
N TRP A 114 -0.09 -2.12 16.24
CA TRP A 114 0.50 -2.38 14.92
C TRP A 114 0.96 -3.83 14.73
N SER A 115 1.24 -4.53 15.82
CA SER A 115 1.55 -5.97 15.81
C SER A 115 0.32 -6.87 16.03
N GLU A 116 -0.89 -6.30 15.99
CA GLU A 116 -2.18 -7.01 16.13
C GLU A 116 -2.32 -7.80 17.42
N GLY A 117 -1.62 -7.38 18.47
CA GLY A 117 -1.63 -8.07 19.75
C GLY A 117 -1.08 -9.50 19.69
N ILE A 118 -0.37 -9.91 18.63
CA ILE A 118 0.15 -11.28 18.46
C ILE A 118 1.07 -11.69 19.62
N THR A 119 1.75 -10.73 20.23
CA THR A 119 2.59 -10.98 21.41
C THR A 119 1.81 -11.12 22.72
N GLY A 120 0.51 -10.82 22.71
CA GLY A 120 -0.33 -10.66 23.89
C GLY A 120 -0.02 -9.40 24.68
N VAL A 121 -0.93 -9.02 25.59
CA VAL A 121 -0.67 -7.98 26.60
C VAL A 121 0.08 -8.63 27.77
N PRO A 122 1.33 -8.23 28.07
CA PRO A 122 2.07 -8.81 29.19
C PRO A 122 1.46 -8.41 30.53
N ARG A 123 1.76 -9.19 31.56
CA ARG A 123 1.47 -8.83 32.96
C ARG A 123 2.80 -8.73 33.74
N PRO A 124 3.11 -7.56 34.32
CA PRO A 124 2.35 -6.30 34.27
C PRO A 124 2.51 -5.55 32.92
N PRO A 125 1.61 -4.62 32.54
CA PRO A 125 1.57 -4.00 31.20
C PRO A 125 2.79 -3.15 30.82
N GLU A 126 3.51 -2.61 31.80
CA GLU A 126 4.72 -1.79 31.60
C GLU A 126 5.82 -2.58 30.88
N ARG A 127 5.73 -3.91 30.91
CA ARG A 127 6.61 -4.80 30.16
C ARG A 127 6.48 -4.67 28.64
N LEU A 128 5.44 -3.99 28.12
CA LEU A 128 5.32 -3.66 26.69
C LEU A 128 6.53 -2.87 26.16
N GLU A 129 7.21 -2.13 27.03
CA GLU A 129 8.37 -1.32 26.67
C GLU A 129 9.70 -2.07 26.88
N GLU A 130 9.66 -3.35 27.27
CA GLU A 130 10.86 -4.19 27.33
C GLU A 130 11.49 -4.28 25.93
N PRO A 131 12.80 -3.98 25.77
CA PRO A 131 13.45 -3.94 24.45
C PRO A 131 13.27 -5.21 23.61
N ALA A 132 13.24 -6.39 24.25
CA ALA A 132 13.02 -7.66 23.56
C ALA A 132 11.60 -7.77 23.00
N LEU A 133 10.60 -7.30 23.74
CA LEU A 133 9.21 -7.29 23.32
C LEU A 133 8.97 -6.23 22.23
N VAL A 134 9.52 -5.02 22.40
CA VAL A 134 9.53 -3.96 21.38
C VAL A 134 10.12 -4.48 20.07
N ARG A 135 11.32 -5.08 20.09
CA ARG A 135 11.94 -5.72 18.90
C ARG A 135 11.04 -6.75 18.23
N ARG A 136 10.32 -7.53 19.03
CA ARG A 136 9.42 -8.56 18.51
C ARG A 136 8.17 -7.94 17.88
N MET A 137 7.54 -6.95 18.53
CA MET A 137 6.39 -6.22 18.00
C MET A 137 6.75 -5.45 16.73
N CYS A 138 7.91 -4.79 16.67
CA CYS A 138 8.38 -4.10 15.45
C CYS A 138 8.66 -5.04 14.27
N ARG A 139 9.05 -6.29 14.52
CA ARG A 139 9.21 -7.29 13.45
C ARG A 139 7.87 -7.75 12.92
N ILE A 140 7.01 -8.24 13.82
CA ILE A 140 5.66 -8.70 13.48
C ILE A 140 4.84 -7.58 12.84
N GLY A 141 4.90 -6.38 13.41
CA GLY A 141 4.18 -5.22 12.91
C GLY A 141 4.64 -4.80 11.52
N ALA A 142 5.95 -4.79 11.22
CA ALA A 142 6.43 -4.43 9.88
C ALA A 142 5.83 -5.37 8.83
N ASP A 143 5.92 -6.68 9.08
CA ASP A 143 5.40 -7.73 8.22
C ASP A 143 3.89 -7.57 7.98
N LEU A 144 3.11 -7.36 9.05
CA LEU A 144 1.66 -7.20 8.99
C LEU A 144 1.24 -5.91 8.27
N GLN A 145 1.85 -4.78 8.62
CA GLN A 145 1.46 -3.49 8.07
C GLN A 145 1.86 -3.36 6.59
N LEU A 146 3.01 -3.89 6.16
CA LEU A 146 3.37 -3.94 4.73
C LEU A 146 2.43 -4.85 3.93
N THR A 147 2.06 -6.00 4.51
CA THR A 147 1.10 -6.92 3.90
C THR A 147 -0.28 -6.26 3.73
N ARG A 148 -0.74 -5.52 4.75
CA ARG A 148 -2.00 -4.77 4.69
C ARG A 148 -1.94 -3.59 3.75
N LEU A 149 -0.81 -2.88 3.71
CA LEU A 149 -0.59 -1.80 2.76
C LEU A 149 -0.77 -2.32 1.34
N LEU A 150 -0.14 -3.45 0.99
CA LEU A 150 -0.30 -4.06 -0.33
C LEU A 150 -1.77 -4.42 -0.61
N GLN A 151 -2.46 -5.03 0.36
CA GLN A 151 -3.89 -5.33 0.20
C GLN A 151 -4.73 -4.08 -0.06
N ALA A 152 -4.50 -3.02 0.72
CA ALA A 152 -5.26 -1.78 0.61
C ALA A 152 -4.97 -1.07 -0.73
N LEU A 153 -3.71 -1.06 -1.19
CA LEU A 153 -3.31 -0.50 -2.49
C LEU A 153 -3.96 -1.24 -3.66
N VAL A 154 -3.90 -2.58 -3.67
CA VAL A 154 -4.54 -3.38 -4.75
C VAL A 154 -6.05 -3.17 -4.74
N THR A 155 -6.68 -3.16 -3.56
CA THR A 155 -8.12 -2.90 -3.43
C THR A 155 -8.49 -1.53 -4.00
N ALA A 156 -7.76 -0.49 -3.60
CA ALA A 156 -8.01 0.88 -4.02
C ALA A 156 -7.76 1.07 -5.52
N ALA A 157 -6.66 0.51 -6.05
CA ALA A 157 -6.33 0.58 -7.48
C ALA A 157 -7.40 -0.12 -8.33
N LEU A 158 -7.88 -1.30 -7.91
CA LEU A 158 -8.99 -1.99 -8.57
C LEU A 158 -10.29 -1.19 -8.53
N ALA A 159 -10.63 -0.59 -7.38
CA ALA A 159 -11.81 0.28 -7.25
C ALA A 159 -11.71 1.53 -8.13
N ALA A 160 -10.49 2.05 -8.34
CA ALA A 160 -10.19 3.19 -9.21
C ALA A 160 -10.16 2.84 -10.70
N GLY A 161 -10.30 1.54 -11.06
CA GLY A 161 -10.14 1.07 -12.43
C GLY A 161 -8.71 1.27 -12.97
N THR A 162 -7.70 1.32 -12.10
CA THR A 162 -6.30 1.32 -12.51
C THR A 162 -5.97 -0.09 -12.98
N GLY A 163 -5.56 -0.23 -14.24
CA GLY A 163 -5.18 -1.52 -14.80
C GLY A 163 -3.89 -2.03 -14.16
N ALA A 164 -3.73 -3.35 -14.02
CA ALA A 164 -2.53 -3.92 -13.41
C ALA A 164 -1.24 -3.45 -14.10
N GLY A 165 -1.20 -3.38 -15.43
CA GLY A 165 -0.03 -2.90 -16.18
C GLY A 165 0.39 -1.45 -15.86
N GLU A 166 -0.54 -0.60 -15.44
CA GLU A 166 -0.28 0.78 -15.00
C GLU A 166 0.04 0.82 -13.49
N GLY A 167 -0.72 0.09 -12.69
CA GLY A 167 -0.68 0.18 -11.23
C GLY A 167 0.50 -0.57 -10.57
N VAL A 168 0.97 -1.68 -11.12
CA VAL A 168 1.96 -2.54 -10.42
C VAL A 168 3.31 -1.88 -10.24
N GLU A 169 3.77 -1.07 -11.19
CA GLU A 169 5.04 -0.35 -11.05
C GLU A 169 4.97 0.68 -9.92
N GLY A 170 3.85 1.41 -9.83
CA GLY A 170 3.60 2.35 -8.75
C GLY A 170 3.48 1.64 -7.40
N ILE A 171 2.73 0.54 -7.33
CA ILE A 171 2.64 -0.27 -6.10
C ILE A 171 4.03 -0.76 -5.69
N ALA A 172 4.85 -1.29 -6.60
CA ALA A 172 6.20 -1.73 -6.28
C ALA A 172 7.08 -0.58 -5.76
N ARG A 173 6.99 0.63 -6.33
CA ARG A 173 7.69 1.82 -5.80
C ARG A 173 7.23 2.18 -4.38
N ILE A 174 5.92 2.18 -4.13
CA ILE A 174 5.34 2.41 -2.81
C ILE A 174 5.86 1.37 -1.82
N LEU A 175 5.83 0.08 -2.17
CA LEU A 175 6.33 -1.00 -1.30
C LEU A 175 7.82 -0.84 -0.98
N ARG A 176 8.65 -0.45 -1.96
CA ARG A 176 10.08 -0.19 -1.70
C ARG A 176 10.27 1.01 -0.77
N GLY A 177 9.50 2.08 -0.95
CA GLY A 177 9.53 3.24 -0.05
C GLY A 177 9.10 2.87 1.37
N ALA A 178 7.97 2.17 1.49
CA ALA A 178 7.42 1.70 2.75
C ALA A 178 8.37 0.71 3.46
N ALA A 179 9.02 -0.20 2.74
CA ALA A 179 10.03 -1.10 3.28
C ALA A 179 11.25 -0.34 3.81
N ARG A 180 11.73 0.70 3.10
CA ARG A 180 12.81 1.57 3.59
C ARG A 180 12.41 2.36 4.83
N LEU A 181 11.15 2.78 4.95
CA LEU A 181 10.64 3.40 6.17
C LEU A 181 10.61 2.40 7.32
N ALA A 182 10.11 1.19 7.06
CA ALA A 182 9.94 0.15 8.07
C ALA A 182 11.24 -0.50 8.52
N ASP A 183 12.28 -0.50 7.68
CA ASP A 183 13.58 -1.09 7.99
C ASP A 183 14.74 -0.20 7.50
N PRO A 184 14.90 0.99 8.11
CA PRO A 184 15.77 2.04 7.58
C PRO A 184 17.26 1.78 7.78
N VAL A 185 17.63 0.78 8.58
CA VAL A 185 19.03 0.47 8.94
C VAL A 185 19.50 -0.80 8.25
N GLU A 186 18.74 -1.89 8.35
CA GLU A 186 19.15 -3.20 7.82
C GLU A 186 18.76 -3.37 6.35
N GLY A 187 17.66 -2.75 5.89
CA GLY A 187 17.19 -2.85 4.51
C GLY A 187 16.85 -4.28 4.08
N GLY A 188 16.53 -5.16 5.04
CA GLY A 188 16.31 -6.58 4.81
C GLY A 188 14.92 -6.93 4.30
N ILE A 189 13.96 -6.00 4.38
CA ILE A 189 12.59 -6.23 3.90
C ILE A 189 12.51 -5.95 2.40
N THR A 190 12.13 -6.96 1.61
CA THR A 190 12.03 -6.85 0.16
C THR A 190 10.57 -6.83 -0.33
N PRO A 191 10.26 -6.19 -1.48
CA PRO A 191 8.94 -6.28 -2.10
C PRO A 191 8.47 -7.71 -2.40
N ALA A 192 9.41 -8.62 -2.70
CA ALA A 192 9.10 -10.03 -2.95
C ALA A 192 8.59 -10.74 -1.68
N ASP A 193 9.19 -10.46 -0.51
CA ASP A 193 8.72 -11.01 0.76
C ASP A 193 7.32 -10.48 1.10
N ILE A 194 7.08 -9.18 0.90
CA ILE A 194 5.78 -8.56 1.13
C ILE A 194 4.71 -9.19 0.24
N HIS A 195 4.98 -9.34 -1.06
CA HIS A 195 4.06 -9.94 -2.03
C HIS A 195 3.76 -11.41 -1.68
N ARG A 196 4.79 -12.19 -1.31
CA ARG A 196 4.61 -13.57 -0.85
C ARG A 196 3.70 -13.65 0.38
N MET A 197 3.89 -12.77 1.36
CA MET A 197 3.06 -12.73 2.57
C MET A 197 1.62 -12.33 2.26
N TRP A 198 1.43 -11.31 1.42
CA TRP A 198 0.11 -10.86 0.96
C TRP A 198 -0.67 -11.96 0.24
N ARG A 199 0.00 -12.71 -0.64
CA ARG A 199 -0.58 -13.84 -1.35
C ARG A 199 -1.17 -14.86 -0.37
N VAL A 200 -0.43 -15.19 0.69
CA VAL A 200 -0.89 -16.17 1.69
C VAL A 200 -1.97 -15.60 2.60
N ALA A 201 -1.84 -14.33 3.02
CA ALA A 201 -2.74 -13.71 3.99
C ALA A 201 -4.11 -13.34 3.42
N HIS A 202 -4.20 -12.90 2.16
CA HIS A 202 -5.40 -12.29 1.61
C HIS A 202 -6.05 -13.07 0.47
N LEU A 203 -5.26 -13.58 -0.49
CA LEU A 203 -5.83 -14.15 -1.71
C LEU A 203 -6.72 -15.38 -1.49
N PRO A 204 -6.44 -16.33 -0.57
CA PRO A 204 -7.33 -17.47 -0.33
C PRO A 204 -8.75 -17.05 0.09
N ALA A 205 -8.88 -16.01 0.91
CA ALA A 205 -10.18 -15.51 1.35
C ALA A 205 -10.96 -14.85 0.20
N ILE A 206 -10.25 -14.18 -0.72
CA ILE A 206 -10.84 -13.43 -1.84
C ILE A 206 -11.16 -14.33 -3.03
N LEU A 207 -10.25 -15.23 -3.40
CA LEU A 207 -10.29 -15.99 -4.66
C LEU A 207 -10.99 -17.33 -4.55
N ARG A 208 -11.28 -17.82 -3.33
CA ARG A 208 -12.03 -19.06 -3.15
C ARG A 208 -13.38 -18.98 -3.85
N PRO A 209 -13.91 -20.10 -4.40
CA PRO A 209 -15.19 -20.10 -5.10
C PRO A 209 -16.34 -19.52 -4.27
N ALA A 210 -16.40 -19.82 -2.98
CA ALA A 210 -17.42 -19.36 -2.03
C ALA A 210 -17.18 -17.94 -1.48
N SER A 211 -16.27 -17.16 -2.05
CA SER A 211 -16.08 -15.75 -1.68
C SER A 211 -17.15 -14.89 -2.32
N GLU A 212 -17.70 -13.97 -1.54
CA GLU A 212 -18.66 -12.93 -1.98
C GLU A 212 -18.03 -11.89 -2.93
N ALA A 213 -16.71 -11.93 -3.13
CA ALA A 213 -16.05 -11.05 -4.10
C ALA A 213 -16.61 -11.30 -5.51
N PRO A 214 -16.98 -10.24 -6.25
CA PRO A 214 -17.48 -10.40 -7.61
C PRO A 214 -16.38 -10.96 -8.53
N GLU A 215 -16.77 -11.69 -9.59
CA GLU A 215 -15.81 -12.35 -10.49
C GLU A 215 -14.86 -11.37 -11.18
N TRP A 216 -15.31 -10.16 -11.52
CA TRP A 216 -14.43 -9.11 -12.05
C TRP A 216 -13.35 -8.70 -11.02
N GLY A 217 -13.70 -8.65 -9.73
CA GLY A 217 -12.77 -8.35 -8.65
C GLY A 217 -11.76 -9.48 -8.47
N LYS A 218 -12.23 -10.74 -8.43
CA LYS A 218 -11.36 -11.92 -8.38
C LYS A 218 -10.39 -11.96 -9.57
N ALA A 219 -10.86 -11.65 -10.78
CA ALA A 219 -10.02 -11.56 -11.97
C ALA A 219 -8.95 -10.46 -11.81
N GLY A 220 -9.34 -9.28 -11.35
CA GLY A 220 -8.41 -8.18 -11.06
C GLY A 220 -7.31 -8.57 -10.06
N TYR A 221 -7.68 -9.19 -8.94
CA TYR A 221 -6.71 -9.69 -7.96
C TYR A 221 -5.73 -10.70 -8.55
N ARG A 222 -6.20 -11.63 -9.40
CA ARG A 222 -5.32 -12.58 -10.10
C ARG A 222 -4.34 -11.88 -11.04
N THR A 223 -4.79 -10.85 -11.76
CA THR A 223 -3.91 -10.08 -12.65
C THR A 223 -2.86 -9.29 -11.86
N TYR A 224 -3.24 -8.62 -10.76
CA TYR A 224 -2.29 -7.94 -9.89
C TYR A 224 -1.28 -8.92 -9.28
N ASP A 225 -1.73 -10.10 -8.83
CA ASP A 225 -0.83 -11.14 -8.30
C ASP A 225 0.22 -11.56 -9.33
N ALA A 226 -0.19 -11.89 -10.56
CA ALA A 226 0.72 -12.35 -11.61
C ALA A 226 1.70 -11.25 -12.06
N GLU A 227 1.23 -10.01 -12.23
CA GLU A 227 2.09 -8.91 -12.65
C GLU A 227 3.05 -8.44 -11.55
N LEU A 228 2.61 -8.45 -10.28
CA LEU A 228 3.51 -8.18 -9.15
C LEU A 228 4.57 -9.26 -9.05
N GLU A 229 4.20 -10.55 -9.14
CA GLU A 229 5.15 -11.67 -9.14
C GLU A 229 6.24 -11.46 -10.19
N ARG A 230 5.84 -11.23 -11.45
CA ARG A 230 6.77 -10.98 -12.55
C ARG A 230 7.72 -9.81 -12.28
N LEU A 231 7.22 -8.74 -11.69
CA LEU A 231 7.99 -7.54 -11.41
C LEU A 231 8.95 -7.73 -10.23
N VAL A 232 8.47 -8.22 -9.08
CA VAL A 232 9.25 -8.30 -7.85
C VAL A 232 10.19 -9.51 -7.82
N GLU A 233 9.85 -10.61 -8.50
CA GLU A 233 10.74 -11.76 -8.66
C GLU A 233 11.74 -11.54 -9.80
N GLY A 234 11.35 -10.82 -10.85
CA GLY A 234 12.26 -10.41 -11.93
C GLY A 234 13.34 -9.41 -11.50
N GLU A 235 13.07 -8.61 -10.47
CA GLU A 235 14.05 -7.70 -9.85
C GLU A 235 15.12 -8.42 -9.03
N GLY A 236 14.83 -9.61 -8.49
CA GLY A 236 15.80 -10.46 -7.79
C GLY A 236 16.96 -10.95 -8.67
N ALA A 237 16.86 -10.81 -9.99
CA ALA A 237 17.88 -11.22 -10.95
C ALA A 237 18.77 -10.07 -11.47
N ARG A 238 18.55 -8.81 -11.06
CA ARG A 238 19.40 -7.68 -11.48
C ARG A 238 20.35 -7.25 -10.35
N PRO A 239 21.68 -7.30 -10.56
CA PRO A 239 22.61 -6.74 -9.59
C PRO A 239 22.39 -5.22 -9.50
N VAL A 240 22.20 -4.73 -8.27
CA VAL A 240 22.11 -3.31 -7.95
C VAL A 240 23.37 -2.64 -8.49
N ARG A 241 23.23 -1.76 -9.49
CA ARG A 241 24.33 -0.88 -9.90
C ARG A 241 24.50 0.18 -8.81
N PRO A 242 25.71 0.39 -8.27
CA PRO A 242 25.95 1.52 -7.40
C PRO A 242 25.76 2.81 -8.20
N CYS A 243 24.96 3.73 -7.66
CA CYS A 243 24.94 5.12 -8.14
C CYS A 243 26.33 5.71 -7.86
N VAL A 244 26.97 6.21 -8.92
CA VAL A 244 28.21 7.00 -8.88
C VAL A 244 27.86 8.44 -8.53
#